data_AF-A0A7S0SWH2-F1
#
_entry.id   AF-A0A7S0SWH2-F1
#
_cell.length_a   1.000
_cell.length_b   1.000
_cell.length_c   1.000
_cell.angle_alpha   90.00
_cell.angle_beta   90.00
_cell.angle_gamma   90.00
#
_symmetry.space_group_name_H-M   'P 1'
#
loop_
_entity.id
_entity.type
_entity.pdbx_description
1 polymer ?
#
loop_
_entity_poly.entity_id
_entity_poly.type
_entity_poly.pdbx_seq_one_letter_code
_entity_poly.pdbx_strand_id
1 'polypeptide(L)'
;NLYAVIEGEKTFYILPPTDIAYLREDEYGSMIYSYKNDSNSPIRNRIKKSELKLIPTNSSNKITWINEDSLITNQNLLSPISCTVKAGEMLYIPSLWYHRVSQTTLTIAVNYWYEQKFDFR
;
A
#
# COMPACT_ATOMS: atom_id res chain seq x y z
N ASN A 1 1.77 13.49 4.24
CA ASN A 1 2.07 12.42 5.22
C ASN A 1 3.50 12.62 5.71
N LEU A 2 3.73 12.76 7.02
CA LEU A 2 5.07 12.74 7.61
C LEU A 2 5.35 11.34 8.14
N TYR A 3 6.26 10.61 7.48
CA TYR A 3 6.54 9.21 7.73
C TYR A 3 7.88 9.06 8.47
N ALA A 4 7.83 8.78 9.78
CA ALA A 4 9.01 8.62 10.62
C ALA A 4 9.30 7.14 10.87
N VAL A 5 10.54 6.71 10.64
CA VAL A 5 10.98 5.34 10.96
C VAL A 5 11.69 5.34 12.31
N ILE A 6 11.21 4.50 13.22
CA ILE A 6 11.72 4.39 14.60
C ILE A 6 12.74 3.26 14.69
N GLU A 7 12.48 2.14 14.02
CA GLU A 7 13.36 0.98 13.97
C GLU A 7 13.26 0.31 12.59
N GLY A 8 14.36 -0.25 12.10
CA GLY A 8 14.43 -0.85 10.77
C GLY A 8 14.54 0.20 9.65
N GLU A 9 13.99 -0.14 8.48
CA GLU A 9 14.00 0.74 7.31
C GLU A 9 12.77 0.52 6.41
N LYS A 10 12.39 1.57 5.68
CA LYS A 10 11.32 1.54 4.68
C LYS A 10 11.84 2.00 3.35
N THR A 11 11.60 1.24 2.30
CA THR A 11 11.93 1.63 0.92
C THR A 11 10.67 2.07 0.20
N PHE A 12 10.69 3.30 -0.30
CA PHE A 12 9.61 3.93 -1.05
C PHE A 12 10.00 4.08 -2.51
N TYR A 13 9.04 3.82 -3.40
CA TYR A 13 9.05 4.26 -4.79
C TYR A 13 7.93 5.27 -4.96
N ILE A 14 8.25 6.50 -5.34
CA ILE A 14 7.31 7.62 -5.34
C ILE A 14 7.20 8.22 -6.74
N LEU A 15 5.97 8.47 -7.20
CA LEU A 15 5.68 9.17 -8.45
C LEU A 15 4.91 10.46 -8.15
N PRO A 16 5.19 11.55 -8.87
CA PRO A 16 4.45 12.80 -8.72
C PRO A 16 3.00 12.63 -9.21
N PRO A 17 2.06 13.49 -8.77
CA PRO A 17 0.67 13.45 -9.20
C PRO A 17 0.50 13.60 -10.72
N THR A 18 1.45 14.26 -11.39
CA THR A 18 1.46 14.45 -12.86
C THR A 18 1.58 13.14 -13.63
N ASP A 19 2.11 12.08 -13.01
CA ASP A 19 2.32 10.79 -13.66
C ASP A 19 1.01 10.00 -13.82
N ILE A 20 -0.11 10.51 -13.31
CA ILE A 20 -1.45 9.94 -13.53
C ILE A 20 -1.78 9.76 -15.02
N ALA A 21 -1.19 10.57 -15.90
CA ALA A 21 -1.32 10.41 -17.35
C ALA A 21 -0.82 9.05 -17.88
N TYR A 22 0.04 8.38 -17.12
CA TYR A 22 0.65 7.09 -17.45
C TYR A 22 0.21 5.96 -16.50
N LEU A 23 -0.58 6.27 -15.47
CA LEU A 23 -1.12 5.30 -14.53
C LEU A 23 -2.58 5.03 -14.89
N ARG A 24 -2.88 3.83 -15.41
CA ARG A 24 -4.26 3.45 -15.68
C ARG A 24 -4.95 3.12 -14.37
N GLU A 25 -6.12 3.71 -14.16
CA GLU A 25 -7.02 3.36 -13.06
C GLU A 25 -8.16 2.48 -13.58
N ASP A 26 -8.46 1.41 -12.85
CA ASP A 26 -9.54 0.47 -13.15
C ASP A 26 -10.42 0.25 -11.90
N GLU A 27 -11.65 -0.24 -12.12
CA GLU A 27 -12.64 -0.47 -11.06
C GLU A 27 -12.70 -1.94 -10.63
N TYR A 28 -12.45 -2.20 -9.35
CA TYR A 28 -12.38 -3.55 -8.78
C TYR A 28 -13.45 -3.79 -7.72
N GLY A 29 -13.95 -5.03 -7.62
CA GLY A 29 -14.80 -5.44 -6.50
C GLY A 29 -14.00 -5.58 -5.21
N SER A 30 -14.58 -5.20 -4.07
CA SER A 30 -13.91 -5.31 -2.77
C SER A 30 -13.93 -6.74 -2.22
N MET A 31 -12.77 -7.22 -1.75
CA MET A 31 -12.58 -8.55 -1.17
C MET A 31 -11.85 -8.44 0.18
N ILE A 32 -12.06 -9.42 1.07
CA ILE A 32 -11.40 -9.51 2.38
C ILE A 32 -10.72 -10.88 2.53
N TYR A 33 -9.55 -10.90 3.16
CA TYR A 33 -8.92 -12.15 3.60
C TYR A 33 -9.64 -12.71 4.83
N SER A 34 -10.07 -13.97 4.75
CA SER A 34 -10.69 -14.70 5.85
C SER A 34 -9.92 -15.98 6.15
N TYR A 35 -9.72 -16.26 7.43
CA TYR A 35 -9.16 -17.52 7.89
C TYR A 35 -10.23 -18.60 7.93
N LYS A 36 -9.97 -19.73 7.27
CA LYS A 36 -10.83 -20.90 7.42
C LYS A 36 -10.59 -21.54 8.80
N ASN A 37 -11.51 -21.33 9.73
CA ASN A 37 -11.52 -22.06 10.99
C ASN A 37 -12.13 -23.45 10.75
N ASP A 38 -11.32 -24.50 10.86
CA ASP A 38 -11.87 -25.86 10.97
C ASP A 38 -12.37 -26.06 12.40
N SER A 39 -13.68 -25.87 12.60
CA SER A 39 -14.35 -25.93 13.90
C SER A 39 -14.08 -27.24 14.65
N ASN A 40 -13.79 -28.32 13.93
CA ASN A 40 -13.52 -29.65 14.48
C ASN A 40 -12.05 -29.89 14.89
N SER A 41 -11.15 -28.93 14.63
CA SER A 41 -9.74 -29.08 14.99
C SER A 41 -9.45 -28.58 16.42
N PRO A 42 -8.63 -29.31 17.20
CA PRO A 42 -8.26 -28.89 18.57
C PRO A 42 -7.52 -27.55 18.54
N ILE A 43 -7.80 -26.69 19.53
CA ILE A 43 -7.39 -25.27 19.60
C ILE A 43 -5.90 -25.03 19.27
N ARG A 44 -5.02 -25.94 19.69
CA ARG A 44 -3.56 -25.86 19.44
C ARG A 44 -3.16 -25.92 17.96
N ASN A 45 -4.01 -26.45 17.08
CA ASN A 45 -3.72 -26.61 15.65
C ASN A 45 -4.34 -25.50 14.77
N ARG A 46 -5.21 -24.64 15.31
CA ARG A 46 -5.89 -23.58 14.53
C ARG A 46 -4.95 -22.47 14.04
N ILE A 47 -3.88 -22.19 14.79
CA ILE A 47 -2.93 -21.10 14.49
C ILE A 47 -1.90 -21.51 13.44
N LYS A 48 -1.61 -22.82 13.28
CA LYS A 48 -0.50 -23.29 12.41
C LYS A 48 -0.91 -23.60 10.96
N LYS A 49 -2.20 -23.59 10.61
CA LYS A 49 -2.67 -24.12 9.32
C LYS A 49 -3.98 -23.54 8.78
N SER A 50 -4.40 -22.36 9.25
CA SER A 50 -5.57 -21.70 8.67
C SER A 50 -5.21 -21.17 7.27
N GLU A 51 -5.75 -21.80 6.24
CA GLU A 51 -5.64 -21.33 4.86
C GLU A 51 -6.33 -19.96 4.74
N LEU A 52 -5.59 -18.96 4.27
CA LEU A 52 -6.10 -17.63 3.95
C LEU A 52 -6.90 -17.72 2.65
N LYS A 53 -8.17 -17.31 2.67
CA LYS A 53 -9.00 -17.22 1.47
C LYS A 53 -9.48 -15.80 1.25
N LEU A 54 -9.52 -15.39 -0.02
CA LEU A 54 -10.21 -14.17 -0.44
C LEU A 54 -11.69 -14.46 -0.58
N ILE A 55 -12.53 -13.66 0.08
CA ILE A 55 -13.98 -13.71 -0.07
C ILE A 55 -14.49 -12.33 -0.52
N PRO A 56 -15.47 -12.28 -1.44
CA PRO A 56 -16.12 -11.02 -1.81
C PRO A 56 -16.76 -10.38 -0.57
N THR A 57 -16.69 -9.05 -0.50
CA THR A 57 -17.54 -8.31 0.43
C THR A 57 -18.97 -8.25 -0.13
N ASN A 58 -19.97 -8.13 0.74
CA ASN A 58 -21.36 -7.90 0.33
C ASN A 58 -21.60 -6.49 -0.24
N SER A 59 -20.54 -5.71 -0.50
CA SER A 59 -20.65 -4.36 -1.02
C SER A 59 -20.79 -4.39 -2.54
N SER A 60 -21.74 -3.62 -3.06
CA SER A 60 -21.86 -3.37 -4.51
C SER A 60 -20.89 -2.28 -4.98
N ASN A 61 -20.18 -1.63 -4.06
CA ASN A 61 -19.27 -0.53 -4.36
C ASN A 61 -17.99 -1.10 -4.98
N LYS A 62 -17.63 -0.55 -6.14
CA LYS A 62 -16.32 -0.78 -6.73
C LYS A 62 -15.30 0.20 -6.15
N ILE A 63 -14.03 -0.21 -6.17
CA ILE A 63 -12.90 0.59 -5.72
C ILE A 63 -12.03 0.86 -6.94
N THR A 64 -11.76 2.14 -7.19
CA THR A 64 -10.77 2.58 -8.18
C THR A 64 -9.36 2.25 -7.69
N TRP A 65 -8.57 1.56 -8.49
CA TRP A 65 -7.18 1.23 -8.18
C TRP A 65 -6.28 1.28 -9.41
N ILE A 66 -4.98 1.47 -9.20
CA ILE A 66 -3.99 1.46 -10.28
C ILE A 66 -3.88 0.05 -10.84
N ASN A 67 -4.01 -0.05 -12.15
CA ASN A 67 -3.75 -1.30 -12.86
C ASN A 67 -2.25 -1.53 -13.01
N GLU A 68 -1.73 -2.63 -12.47
CA GLU A 68 -0.31 -2.97 -12.52
C GLU A 68 0.24 -3.16 -13.94
N ASP A 69 -0.59 -3.55 -14.92
CA ASP A 69 -0.17 -3.65 -16.32
C ASP A 69 0.27 -2.27 -16.86
N SER A 70 -0.33 -1.19 -16.36
CA SER A 70 0.08 0.17 -16.74
C SER A 70 1.48 0.51 -16.27
N LEU A 71 1.90 -0.01 -15.11
CA LEU A 71 3.26 0.17 -14.60
C LEU A 71 4.30 -0.52 -15.48
N ILE A 72 3.94 -1.68 -16.05
CA ILE A 72 4.82 -2.45 -16.94
C ILE A 72 4.84 -1.81 -18.33
N THR A 73 3.67 -1.51 -18.90
CA THR A 73 3.55 -0.95 -20.26
C THR A 73 4.14 0.45 -20.37
N ASN A 74 4.02 1.27 -19.34
CA ASN A 74 4.55 2.64 -19.31
C ASN A 74 5.86 2.77 -18.53
N GLN A 75 6.58 1.68 -18.27
CA GLN A 75 7.80 1.69 -17.44
C GLN A 75 8.86 2.70 -17.92
N ASN A 76 8.97 2.90 -19.25
CA ASN A 76 9.94 3.84 -19.85
C ASN A 76 9.49 5.31 -19.77
N LEU A 77 8.22 5.57 -19.46
CA LEU A 77 7.64 6.91 -19.32
C LEU A 77 7.59 7.37 -17.86
N LEU A 78 7.58 6.41 -16.93
CA LEU A 78 7.60 6.66 -15.50
C LEU A 78 9.04 6.84 -15.01
N SER A 79 9.26 7.81 -14.12
CA SER A 79 10.56 8.02 -13.47
C SER A 79 10.41 8.03 -11.94
N PRO A 80 10.19 6.86 -11.30
CA PRO A 80 9.98 6.79 -9.85
C PRO A 80 11.21 7.27 -9.07
N ILE A 81 10.96 8.09 -8.05
CA ILE A 81 11.98 8.43 -7.05
C ILE A 81 12.07 7.26 -6.06
N SER A 82 13.26 6.70 -5.90
CA SER A 82 13.54 5.67 -4.90
C SER A 82 14.21 6.28 -3.68
N CYS A 83 13.65 6.05 -2.49
CA CYS A 83 14.27 6.47 -1.24
C CYS A 83 14.07 5.42 -0.13
N THR A 84 15.14 5.17 0.63
CA THR A 84 15.09 4.33 1.83
C THR A 84 15.18 5.23 3.07
N VAL A 85 14.20 5.12 3.96
CA VAL A 85 14.10 5.86 5.22
C VAL A 85 14.50 4.93 6.35
N LYS A 86 15.55 5.29 7.08
CA LYS A 86 16.14 4.49 8.16
C LYS A 86 15.65 4.95 9.53
N ALA A 87 15.92 4.14 10.55
CA ALA A 87 15.68 4.51 11.94
C ALA A 87 16.24 5.90 12.30
N GLY A 88 15.39 6.76 12.85
CA GLY A 88 15.70 8.15 13.19
C GLY A 88 15.43 9.15 12.06
N GLU A 89 15.09 8.70 10.86
CA GLU A 89 14.78 9.56 9.72
C GLU A 89 13.27 9.76 9.53
N MET A 90 12.92 10.84 8.85
CA MET A 90 11.55 11.17 8.47
C MET A 90 11.48 11.53 6.99
N LEU A 91 10.52 10.94 6.29
CA LEU A 91 10.17 11.29 4.92
C LEU A 91 8.87 12.09 4.91
N TYR A 92 8.90 13.27 4.30
CA TYR A 92 7.67 13.97 3.93
C TYR A 92 7.20 13.48 2.56
N ILE A 93 6.02 12.85 2.53
CA ILE A 93 5.32 12.49 1.29
C ILE A 93 4.24 13.57 1.06
N PRO A 94 4.36 14.41 0.02
CA PRO A 94 3.37 15.43 -0.26
C PRO A 94 2.03 14.82 -0.67
N SER A 95 0.96 15.60 -0.56
CA SER A 95 -0.38 15.12 -0.88
C SER A 95 -0.51 14.76 -2.36
N LEU A 96 -1.35 13.77 -2.67
CA LEU A 96 -1.59 13.21 -4.03
C LEU A 96 -0.41 12.42 -4.65
N TRP A 97 0.73 12.28 -3.97
CA TRP A 97 1.86 11.50 -4.51
C TRP A 97 1.60 10.00 -4.38
N TYR A 98 1.71 9.31 -5.51
CA TYR A 98 1.64 7.85 -5.56
C TYR A 98 2.89 7.27 -4.93
N HIS A 99 2.72 6.26 -4.07
CA HIS A 99 3.85 5.62 -3.40
C HIS A 99 3.62 4.13 -3.21
N ARG A 100 4.65 3.34 -3.55
CA ARG A 100 4.76 1.92 -3.19
C ARG A 100 5.78 1.79 -2.07
N VAL A 101 5.42 1.06 -1.01
CA VAL A 101 6.25 0.92 0.19
C VAL A 101 6.58 -0.54 0.44
N SER A 102 7.84 -0.82 0.76
CA SER A 102 8.28 -2.13 1.22
C SER A 102 9.20 -2.02 2.45
N GLN A 103 9.34 -3.14 3.14
CA GLN A 103 10.32 -3.36 4.21
C GLN A 103 10.75 -4.82 4.16
N THR A 104 11.98 -5.12 4.58
CA THR A 104 12.57 -6.47 4.54
C THR A 104 12.65 -7.09 5.93
N THR A 105 12.86 -6.27 6.96
CA THR A 105 13.02 -6.70 8.35
C THR A 105 11.90 -6.16 9.23
N LEU A 106 11.86 -6.60 10.48
CA LEU A 106 11.00 -5.99 11.49
C LEU A 106 11.26 -4.48 11.51
N THR A 107 10.21 -3.72 11.24
CA THR A 107 10.30 -2.27 11.05
C THR A 107 9.18 -1.61 11.83
N ILE A 108 9.52 -0.60 12.63
CA ILE A 108 8.58 0.19 13.42
C ILE A 108 8.59 1.61 12.85
N ALA A 109 7.42 2.11 12.46
CA ALA A 109 7.27 3.44 11.91
C ALA A 109 5.98 4.11 12.40
N VAL A 110 5.97 5.44 12.39
CA VAL A 110 4.82 6.28 12.74
C VAL A 110 4.57 7.25 11.59
N ASN A 111 3.32 7.36 11.15
CA ASN A 111 2.91 8.24 10.07
C ASN A 111 1.89 9.28 10.56
N TYR A 112 2.25 10.56 10.49
CA TYR A 112 1.36 11.67 10.84
C TYR A 112 0.63 12.17 9.60
N TRP A 113 -0.70 12.07 9.65
CA TRP A 113 -1.58 12.45 8.55
C TRP A 113 -2.20 13.80 8.86
N TYR A 114 -1.91 14.76 8.00
CA TYR A 114 -2.48 16.10 8.04
C TYR A 114 -3.43 16.22 6.85
N GLU A 115 -4.57 16.90 7.05
CA GLU A 115 -5.48 17.20 5.96
C GLU A 115 -4.77 18.01 4.88
N GLN A 116 -4.98 17.61 3.62
CA GLN A 116 -4.51 18.37 2.48
C GLN A 116 -5.26 19.70 2.42
N LYS A 117 -4.55 20.77 2.07
CA LYS A 117 -5.19 22.02 1.62
C LYS A 117 -5.70 21.84 0.19
N PHE A 118 -6.97 22.17 -0.02
CA PHE A 118 -7.59 22.14 -1.34
C PHE A 118 -7.39 23.48 -2.04
N ASP A 119 -6.17 23.71 -2.51
CA ASP A 119 -5.79 24.92 -3.26
C ASP A 119 -4.89 24.57 -4.47
N PHE A 120 -4.45 25.59 -5.21
CA PHE A 120 -3.59 25.48 -6.39
C PHE A 120 -2.19 26.05 -6.17
N ARG A 121 -1.79 26.31 -4.91
CA ARG A 121 -0.68 27.21 -4.56
C ARG A 121 0.53 26.49 -3.98
#